data_AF-A0A924JWX2-F1
#
_entry.id   AF-A0A924JWX2-F1
#
_cell.length_a   1.000
_cell.length_b   1.000
_cell.length_c   1.000
_cell.angle_alpha   90.00
_cell.angle_beta   90.00
_cell.angle_gamma   90.00
#
_symmetry.space_group_name_H-M   'P 1'
#
loop_
_entity.id
_entity.type
_entity.pdbx_description
1 polymer ?
#
loop_
_entity_poly.entity_id
_entity_poly.type
_entity_poly.pdbx_seq_one_letter_code
_entity_poly.pdbx_strand_id
1 'polypeptide(L)'
;MIAIPTLQTRVLAGAAGIDRQVNWAHSCEMSEPWQWMGSGDLLMTVGHGFPASAAEQVAYVERLAEANFSGLALAVGMFAPPLTEEARSAADRLAFPILESAYQIPFVGQVQMCGVTGLPCDSWIFRH
;
A
#
# COMPACT_ATOMS: atom_id res chain seq x y z
N MET A 1 3.09 -2.45 18.83
CA MET A 1 2.76 -3.06 17.53
C MET A 1 4.05 -3.66 16.99
N ILE A 2 4.09 -4.99 16.76
CA ILE A 2 5.34 -5.68 16.39
C ILE A 2 5.71 -5.24 14.97
N ALA A 3 6.81 -4.49 14.85
CA ALA A 3 7.43 -4.16 13.59
C ALA A 3 7.79 -5.45 12.86
N ILE A 4 7.29 -5.63 11.65
CA ILE A 4 7.69 -6.74 10.78
C ILE A 4 9.02 -6.31 10.12
N PRO A 5 10.19 -6.80 10.57
CA PRO A 5 11.48 -6.21 10.23
C PRO A 5 12.00 -6.59 8.84
N THR A 6 11.21 -7.31 8.04
CA THR A 6 11.66 -7.98 6.81
C THR A 6 11.20 -7.30 5.52
N LEU A 7 10.32 -6.31 5.61
CA LEU A 7 9.98 -5.44 4.49
C LEU A 7 10.91 -4.25 4.64
N GLN A 8 11.96 -4.12 3.83
CA GLN A 8 12.80 -2.92 3.82
C GLN A 8 12.02 -1.75 3.20
N THR A 9 10.90 -1.39 3.82
CA THR A 9 10.00 -0.34 3.37
C THR A 9 10.41 0.97 4.01
N ARG A 10 10.49 2.01 3.19
CA ARG A 10 10.77 3.37 3.66
C ARG A 10 9.50 4.19 3.54
N VAL A 11 9.17 4.94 4.59
CA VAL A 11 8.08 5.91 4.51
C VAL A 11 8.51 7.07 3.62
N LEU A 12 7.75 7.31 2.56
CA LEU A 12 7.94 8.45 1.67
C LEU A 12 7.15 9.67 2.15
N ALA A 13 5.91 9.47 2.61
CA ALA A 13 5.03 10.52 3.14
C ALA A 13 3.93 9.90 4.04
N GLY A 14 3.17 10.75 4.73
CA GLY A 14 2.02 10.35 5.54
C GLY A 14 2.40 9.63 6.83
N ALA A 15 3.58 9.92 7.39
CA ALA A 15 4.15 9.17 8.52
C ALA A 15 3.23 9.13 9.77
N ALA A 16 2.38 10.15 9.95
CA ALA A 16 1.40 10.20 11.03
C ALA A 16 0.34 9.07 10.97
N GLY A 17 0.17 8.42 9.82
CA GLY A 17 -0.78 7.32 9.62
C GLY A 17 -0.17 5.92 9.65
N ILE A 18 1.12 5.75 9.97
CA ILE A 18 1.80 4.46 9.83
C ILE A 18 1.20 3.35 10.72
N ASP A 19 0.45 3.73 11.75
CA ASP A 19 -0.24 2.81 12.67
C ASP A 19 -1.63 2.36 12.18
N ARG A 20 -2.04 2.73 10.95
CA ARG A 20 -3.29 2.24 10.35
C ARG A 20 -3.26 0.72 10.23
N GLN A 21 -4.31 0.05 10.69
CA GLN A 21 -4.44 -1.40 10.55
C GLN A 21 -4.59 -1.78 9.08
N VAL A 22 -3.77 -2.72 8.62
CA VAL A 22 -3.89 -3.31 7.28
C VAL A 22 -4.74 -4.58 7.39
N ASN A 23 -5.90 -4.59 6.72
CA ASN A 23 -6.77 -5.76 6.65
C ASN A 23 -6.23 -6.78 5.64
N TRP A 24 -5.93 -6.31 4.44
CA TRP A 24 -5.35 -7.10 3.37
C TRP A 24 -4.40 -6.27 2.52
N ALA A 25 -3.42 -6.91 1.90
CA ALA A 25 -2.51 -6.26 0.95
C ALA A 25 -2.78 -6.78 -0.46
N HIS A 26 -2.93 -5.87 -1.42
CA HIS A 26 -3.22 -6.22 -2.81
C HIS A 26 -2.18 -5.65 -3.76
N SER A 27 -1.58 -6.50 -4.59
CA SER A 27 -0.87 -6.04 -5.77
C SER A 27 -1.88 -5.69 -6.86
N CYS A 28 -1.95 -4.43 -7.28
CA CYS A 28 -2.92 -3.96 -8.27
C CYS A 28 -2.30 -2.85 -9.13
N GLU A 29 -2.57 -2.91 -10.44
CA GLU A 29 -2.06 -1.97 -11.44
C GLU A 29 -3.18 -1.18 -12.13
N MET A 30 -4.40 -1.24 -11.58
CA MET A 30 -5.54 -0.48 -12.10
C MET A 30 -5.36 1.02 -11.82
N SER A 31 -5.88 1.86 -12.72
CA SER A 31 -5.89 3.32 -12.55
C SER A 31 -6.90 3.78 -11.49
N GLU A 32 -7.94 2.99 -11.22
CA GLU A 32 -9.00 3.30 -10.25
C GLU A 32 -9.25 2.12 -9.27
N PRO A 33 -8.27 1.75 -8.44
CA PRO A 33 -8.33 0.57 -7.58
C PRO A 33 -9.47 0.63 -6.54
N TRP A 34 -9.87 1.83 -6.11
CA TRP A 34 -10.95 2.06 -5.15
C TRP A 34 -12.34 1.58 -5.60
N GLN A 35 -12.54 1.28 -6.88
CA GLN A 35 -13.82 0.74 -7.38
C GLN A 35 -14.03 -0.73 -6.99
N TRP A 36 -12.97 -1.45 -6.60
CA TRP A 36 -13.00 -2.92 -6.48
C TRP A 36 -12.46 -3.44 -5.14
N MET A 37 -12.01 -2.55 -4.26
CA MET A 37 -11.25 -2.89 -3.05
C MET A 37 -11.94 -2.41 -1.78
N GLY A 38 -11.63 -3.07 -0.67
CA GLY A 38 -12.25 -2.84 0.63
C GLY A 38 -11.57 -1.75 1.46
N SER A 39 -12.33 -1.24 2.43
CA SER A 39 -11.80 -0.36 3.46
C SER A 39 -10.74 -1.09 4.29
N GLY A 40 -9.63 -0.41 4.60
CA GLY A 40 -8.51 -0.93 5.38
C GLY A 40 -7.50 -1.73 4.56
N ASP A 41 -7.64 -1.77 3.23
CA ASP A 41 -6.70 -2.45 2.35
C ASP A 41 -5.44 -1.61 2.11
N LEU A 42 -4.30 -2.29 1.99
CA LEU A 42 -3.04 -1.73 1.53
C LEU A 42 -2.91 -1.97 0.03
N LEU A 43 -2.83 -0.88 -0.75
CA LEU A 43 -2.53 -0.97 -2.17
C LEU A 43 -1.03 -1.11 -2.38
N MET A 44 -0.64 -2.06 -3.22
CA MET A 44 0.74 -2.25 -3.66
C MET A 44 0.80 -2.18 -5.18
N THR A 45 1.72 -1.40 -5.73
CA THR A 45 1.84 -1.22 -7.18
C THR A 45 3.29 -1.04 -7.62
N VAL A 46 3.62 -1.56 -8.81
CA VAL A 46 4.88 -1.25 -9.49
C VAL A 46 4.81 0.03 -10.33
N GLY A 47 3.61 0.60 -10.46
CA GLY A 47 3.37 1.95 -10.93
C GLY A 47 2.75 2.09 -12.31
N HIS A 48 2.24 1.02 -12.94
CA HIS A 48 1.59 1.16 -14.25
C HIS A 48 0.31 1.99 -14.17
N GLY A 49 -0.44 1.86 -13.08
CA GLY A 49 -1.63 2.65 -12.80
C GLY A 49 -1.37 3.97 -12.07
N PHE A 50 -0.10 4.27 -11.73
CA PHE A 50 0.24 5.46 -10.95
C PHE A 50 0.47 6.67 -11.87
N PRO A 51 -0.23 7.80 -11.65
CA PRO A 51 -0.22 8.92 -12.59
C PRO A 51 1.11 9.72 -12.57
N ALA A 52 1.40 10.38 -13.69
CA ALA A 52 2.65 11.11 -13.89
C ALA A 52 2.61 12.59 -13.51
N SER A 53 1.44 13.25 -13.62
CA SER A 53 1.34 14.66 -13.27
C SER A 53 1.09 14.85 -11.76
N ALA A 54 1.60 15.96 -11.20
CA ALA A 54 1.41 16.28 -9.78
C ALA A 54 -0.07 16.35 -9.39
N ALA A 55 -0.90 16.99 -10.22
CA ALA A 55 -2.33 17.14 -9.95
C ALA A 55 -3.05 15.78 -9.91
N GLU A 56 -2.72 14.87 -10.83
CA GLU A 56 -3.31 13.53 -10.84
C GLU A 56 -2.80 12.67 -9.69
N GLN A 57 -1.53 12.79 -9.29
CA GLN A 57 -1.02 12.08 -8.11
C GLN A 57 -1.70 12.54 -6.82
N VAL A 58 -1.93 13.85 -6.66
CA VAL A 58 -2.70 14.39 -5.52
C VAL A 58 -4.10 13.79 -5.51
N ALA A 59 -4.81 13.85 -6.64
CA ALA A 59 -6.16 13.29 -6.75
C ALA A 59 -6.15 11.77 -6.45
N TYR A 60 -5.15 11.03 -6.93
CA TYR A 60 -5.02 9.60 -6.69
C TYR A 60 -4.88 9.28 -5.19
N VAL A 61 -4.03 10.03 -4.48
CA VAL A 61 -3.84 9.90 -3.03
C VAL A 61 -5.12 10.25 -2.27
N GLU A 62 -5.78 11.34 -2.63
CA GLU A 62 -7.05 11.76 -2.03
C GLU A 62 -8.14 10.69 -2.20
N ARG A 63 -8.28 10.11 -3.39
CA ARG A 63 -9.25 9.03 -3.67
C ARG A 63 -8.98 7.77 -2.86
N LEU A 64 -7.72 7.36 -2.70
CA LEU A 64 -7.36 6.23 -1.85
C LEU A 64 -7.69 6.48 -0.38
N ALA A 65 -7.39 7.69 0.11
CA ALA A 65 -7.72 8.08 1.48
C ALA A 65 -9.24 8.13 1.71
N GLU A 66 -10.01 8.69 0.76
CA GLU A 66 -11.49 8.73 0.77
C GLU A 66 -12.09 7.31 0.79
N ALA A 67 -11.52 6.38 0.02
CA ALA A 67 -11.91 4.98 0.01
C ALA A 67 -11.42 4.19 1.25
N ASN A 68 -10.82 4.88 2.21
CA ASN A 68 -10.32 4.35 3.48
C ASN A 68 -9.27 3.25 3.34
N PHE A 69 -8.39 3.36 2.35
CA PHE A 69 -7.19 2.51 2.28
C PHE A 69 -6.29 2.75 3.50
N SER A 70 -5.51 1.74 3.85
CA SER A 70 -4.52 1.83 4.93
C SER A 70 -3.19 2.42 4.48
N GLY A 71 -2.93 2.43 3.18
CA GLY A 71 -1.78 3.09 2.59
C GLY A 71 -1.54 2.69 1.13
N LEU A 72 -0.44 3.18 0.58
CA LEU A 72 0.07 2.87 -0.75
C LEU A 72 1.54 2.45 -0.67
N ALA A 73 1.89 1.28 -1.20
CA ALA A 73 3.26 0.82 -1.36
C ALA A 73 3.67 0.89 -2.85
N LEU A 74 4.65 1.74 -3.16
CA LEU A 74 5.19 1.97 -4.50
C LEU A 74 6.52 1.24 -4.68
N ALA A 75 6.65 0.45 -5.75
CA ALA A 75 7.96 -0.03 -6.19
C ALA A 75 8.69 1.08 -6.97
N VAL A 76 9.39 1.94 -6.24
CA VAL A 76 10.14 3.07 -6.81
C VAL A 76 11.22 2.57 -7.78
N GLY A 77 11.38 3.27 -8.91
CA GLY A 77 12.41 2.95 -9.91
C GLY A 77 12.01 1.85 -10.92
N MET A 78 10.76 1.39 -10.91
CA MET A 78 10.20 0.52 -11.94
C MET A 78 9.40 1.32 -12.97
N PHE A 79 8.07 1.27 -12.89
CA PHE A 79 7.17 1.94 -13.84
C PHE A 79 6.51 3.18 -13.25
N ALA A 80 6.51 3.30 -11.91
CA ALA A 80 6.00 4.47 -11.22
C ALA A 80 6.83 5.72 -11.59
N PRO A 81 6.19 6.79 -12.07
CA PRO A 81 6.84 8.11 -12.09
C PRO A 81 7.26 8.53 -10.67
N PRO A 82 8.24 9.43 -10.54
CA PRO A 82 8.64 9.96 -9.23
C PRO A 82 7.44 10.53 -8.47
N LEU A 83 7.38 10.25 -7.16
CA LEU A 83 6.39 10.86 -6.28
C LEU A 83 6.66 12.36 -6.17
N THR A 84 5.69 13.15 -6.61
CA THR A 84 5.76 14.62 -6.60
C THR A 84 5.65 15.19 -5.18
N GLU A 85 6.17 16.39 -4.97
CA GLU A 85 6.15 17.05 -3.65
C GLU A 85 4.72 17.43 -3.23
N GLU A 86 3.87 17.75 -4.21
CA GLU A 86 2.46 18.04 -4.00
C GLU A 86 1.71 16.81 -3.50
N ALA A 87 2.00 15.62 -4.07
CA ALA A 87 1.43 14.36 -3.62
C ALA A 87 1.95 13.95 -2.23
N ARG A 88 3.24 14.19 -1.93
CA ARG A 88 3.82 14.04 -0.59
C ARG A 88 3.08 14.90 0.43
N SER A 89 2.92 16.18 0.13
CA SER A 89 2.21 17.13 0.97
C SER A 89 0.74 16.75 1.18
N ALA A 90 0.07 16.22 0.15
CA ALA A 90 -1.30 15.72 0.27
C ALA A 90 -1.38 14.51 1.20
N ALA A 91 -0.49 13.53 1.02
CA ALA A 91 -0.39 12.36 1.88
C ALA A 91 -0.12 12.73 3.35
N ASP A 92 0.76 13.70 3.60
CA ASP A 92 1.05 14.20 4.95
C ASP A 92 -0.18 14.85 5.60
N ARG A 93 -0.90 15.72 4.86
CA ARG A 93 -2.14 16.36 5.37
C ARG A 93 -3.23 15.35 5.71
N LEU A 94 -3.32 14.28 4.94
CA LEU A 94 -4.32 13.22 5.12
C LEU A 94 -3.89 12.16 6.13
N ALA A 95 -2.65 12.23 6.64
CA ALA A 95 -2.01 11.14 7.37
C ALA A 95 -2.17 9.80 6.62
N PHE A 96 -2.00 9.81 5.30
CA PHE A 96 -2.13 8.65 4.43
C PHE A 96 -0.75 8.10 4.08
N PRO A 97 -0.34 6.94 4.61
CA PRO A 97 1.01 6.44 4.41
C PRO A 97 1.31 6.10 2.94
N ILE A 98 2.39 6.65 2.41
CA ILE A 98 3.01 6.20 1.16
C ILE A 98 4.36 5.58 1.49
N LEU A 99 4.55 4.33 1.10
CA LEU A 99 5.71 3.51 1.37
C LEU A 99 6.45 3.21 0.08
N GLU A 100 7.77 3.23 0.13
CA GLU A 100 8.62 2.61 -0.89
C GLU A 100 8.76 1.12 -0.55
N SER A 101 8.50 0.23 -1.51
CA SER A 101 8.64 -1.22 -1.34
C SER A 101 9.98 -1.72 -1.89
N ALA A 102 10.75 -2.43 -1.07
CA ALA A 102 11.98 -3.09 -1.52
C ALA A 102 11.70 -4.41 -2.24
N TYR A 103 12.31 -4.53 -3.43
CA TYR A 103 12.11 -5.54 -4.47
C TYR A 103 12.35 -7.02 -4.06
N GLN A 104 12.86 -7.34 -2.87
CA GLN A 104 13.40 -8.69 -2.59
C GLN A 104 12.41 -9.71 -2.03
N ILE A 105 11.12 -9.39 -1.91
CA ILE A 105 10.08 -10.38 -1.59
C ILE A 105 9.02 -10.34 -2.68
N PRO A 106 8.84 -11.43 -3.47
CA PRO A 106 7.70 -11.54 -4.39
C PRO A 106 6.42 -11.19 -3.64
N PHE A 107 5.51 -10.40 -4.23
CA PHE A 107 4.30 -9.91 -3.55
C PHE A 107 3.52 -11.01 -2.80
N VAL A 108 3.55 -12.25 -3.29
CA VAL A 108 3.00 -13.46 -2.64
C VAL A 108 3.49 -13.63 -1.18
N GLY A 109 4.76 -13.37 -0.89
CA GLY A 109 5.32 -13.47 0.46
C GLY A 109 4.89 -12.34 1.40
N GLN A 110 4.49 -11.17 0.87
CA GLN A 110 4.04 -10.01 1.68
C GLN A 110 2.56 -10.12 2.06
N VAL A 111 1.73 -10.62 1.14
CA VAL A 111 0.31 -10.91 1.35
C VAL A 111 0.11 -12.01 2.41
N GLN A 112 0.95 -13.05 2.37
CA GLN A 112 0.88 -14.16 3.34
C GLN A 112 1.21 -13.70 4.77
N MET A 113 2.09 -12.70 4.95
CA MET A 113 2.45 -12.19 6.28
C MET A 113 1.36 -11.33 6.92
N CYS A 114 0.60 -10.56 6.12
CA CYS A 114 -0.55 -9.81 6.62
C CYS A 114 -1.70 -10.74 7.07
N GLY A 115 -1.83 -11.92 6.47
CA GLY A 115 -2.89 -12.90 6.79
C GLY A 115 -2.62 -13.82 8.00
N VAL A 116 -1.41 -13.82 8.57
CA VAL A 116 -1.01 -14.81 9.61
C VAL A 116 -1.12 -14.27 11.05
N THR A 117 -1.40 -12.98 11.25
CA THR A 117 -1.61 -12.43 12.60
C THR A 117 -3.04 -12.66 13.09
N GLY A 118 -3.38 -13.89 13.47
CA GLY A 118 -4.60 -14.10 14.27
C GLY A 118 -5.25 -15.49 14.37
N LEU A 119 -4.68 -16.58 13.86
CA LEU A 119 -5.34 -17.89 13.94
C LEU A 119 -4.53 -18.94 14.73
N PRO A 120 -5.14 -19.68 15.68
CA PRO A 120 -4.54 -20.87 16.26
C PRO A 120 -4.32 -21.96 15.19
N CYS A 121 -3.29 -22.76 15.41
CA CYS A 121 -2.58 -23.64 14.47
C CYS A 121 -3.35 -24.88 13.96
N ASP A 122 -4.68 -24.84 13.89
CA ASP A 122 -5.48 -26.08 13.85
C ASP A 122 -6.33 -26.24 12.58
N SER A 123 -6.35 -25.28 11.65
CA SER A 123 -7.32 -25.28 10.52
C SER A 123 -6.75 -25.50 9.11
N TRP A 124 -5.46 -25.82 8.94
CA TRP A 124 -4.91 -26.15 7.62
C TRP A 124 -5.10 -27.65 7.28
N ILE A 125 -6.35 -28.06 7.06
CA ILE A 125 -6.66 -29.32 6.37
C ILE A 125 -7.28 -28.98 5.01
N PHE A 126 -6.46 -29.17 3.97
CA PHE A 126 -6.80 -29.55 2.59
C PHE A 126 -8.25 -29.38 2.14
N ARG A 127 -8.49 -28.51 1.13
CA ARG A 127 -9.44 -28.80 0.06
C ARG A 127 -8.89 -28.33 -1.30
N HIS A 128 -8.44 -29.34 -2.05
CA HIS A 128 -8.31 -29.55 -3.50
C HIS A 128 -8.65 -28.40 -4.43
#